data_AF-A0A1M6ES08-F1
#
_entry.id   AF-A0A1M6ES08-F1
#
_cell.length_a   1.000
_cell.length_b   1.000
_cell.length_c   1.000
_cell.angle_alpha   90.00
_cell.angle_beta   90.00
_cell.angle_gamma   90.00
#
_symmetry.space_group_name_H-M   'P 1'
#
loop_
_entity.id
_entity.type
_entity.pdbx_description
1 polymer ?
#
loop_
_entity_poly.entity_id
_entity_poly.type
_entity_poly.pdbx_seq_one_letter_code
_entity_poly.pdbx_strand_id
1 'polypeptide(L)'
;MKKSKNSFKLVFSNFETKIISLFVLLLIVSVIIFSFKYKKHVDCDTSDFYIVAENYSVGEVIEFHNETPNATNWKWDFGDGSPRETKNHVLHKYTEPGIYTITLVINGFCLKEKKIQIKDHGEIIDRTKLPVIIAPKIAAVGQKVNFTYKYYTNETFSWEWSFGETGQIDNTNEFPNYSFRTPGPKTVTLIVNGEYKFKTSKIIYIKPRPAFKKESEMMLEEGYTYEKPVEAFYKPKGNPKPDASDKILKTIPTRSRERHISEFAPDISENQFELLLHQVANQTKEKEDFSKYICGNYQIPVIKNGDQVISFEEFCKRIKGKEIKIESFRLTKDNLNCIDGFSITYKVKGLIGWTED
;
A
#
# COMPACT_ATOMS: atom_id res chain seq x y z
N MET A 1 -55.44 41.76 -95.13
CA MET A 1 -54.07 41.74 -94.55
C MET A 1 -54.12 42.16 -93.08
N LYS A 2 -54.02 41.24 -92.12
CA LYS A 2 -53.53 41.50 -90.76
C LYS A 2 -53.25 40.16 -90.07
N LYS A 3 -51.99 39.72 -90.18
CA LYS A 3 -51.44 38.49 -89.61
C LYS A 3 -50.93 38.78 -88.20
N SER A 4 -51.24 37.85 -87.29
CA SER A 4 -50.29 37.23 -86.34
C SER A 4 -49.33 38.17 -85.58
N LYS A 5 -49.69 38.63 -84.38
CA LYS A 5 -48.70 39.12 -83.38
C LYS A 5 -49.04 38.86 -81.89
N ASN A 6 -50.21 38.30 -81.55
CA ASN A 6 -50.62 38.15 -80.14
C ASN A 6 -50.53 36.72 -79.55
N SER A 7 -50.19 35.70 -80.32
CA SER A 7 -50.00 34.34 -79.78
C SER A 7 -48.59 34.07 -79.23
N PHE A 8 -47.59 34.86 -79.62
CA PHE A 8 -46.19 34.63 -79.21
C PHE A 8 -45.92 35.11 -77.76
N LYS A 9 -46.52 36.22 -77.31
CA LYS A 9 -46.25 36.79 -75.97
C LYS A 9 -46.79 35.95 -74.80
N LEU A 10 -47.88 35.21 -75.02
CA LEU A 10 -48.47 34.34 -73.99
C LEU A 10 -47.76 32.98 -73.87
N VAL A 11 -47.16 32.51 -74.97
CA VAL A 11 -46.45 31.22 -75.02
C VAL A 11 -45.07 31.32 -74.35
N PHE A 12 -44.36 32.45 -74.48
CA PHE A 12 -43.06 32.65 -73.83
C PHE A 12 -43.15 32.86 -72.31
N SER A 13 -44.17 33.58 -71.81
CA SER A 13 -44.39 33.79 -70.37
C SER A 13 -44.58 32.47 -69.60
N ASN A 14 -45.39 31.56 -70.15
CA ASN A 14 -45.63 30.22 -69.57
C ASN A 14 -44.42 29.28 -69.74
N PHE A 15 -43.61 29.48 -70.78
CA PHE A 15 -42.39 28.70 -70.99
C PHE A 15 -41.30 29.10 -69.99
N GLU A 16 -41.12 30.40 -69.75
CA GLU A 16 -40.20 30.93 -68.74
C GLU A 16 -40.62 30.55 -67.31
N THR A 17 -41.91 30.61 -66.95
CA THR A 17 -42.38 30.17 -65.61
C THR A 17 -42.23 28.66 -65.39
N LYS A 18 -42.47 27.83 -66.42
CA LYS A 18 -42.23 26.37 -66.33
C LYS A 18 -40.74 26.04 -66.16
N ILE A 19 -39.87 26.78 -66.85
CA ILE A 19 -38.42 26.65 -66.71
C ILE A 19 -37.96 27.08 -65.31
N ILE A 20 -38.44 28.22 -64.80
CA ILE A 20 -38.12 28.70 -63.45
C ILE A 20 -38.63 27.70 -62.39
N SER A 21 -39.85 27.18 -62.55
CA SER A 21 -40.42 26.16 -61.66
C SER A 21 -39.58 24.87 -61.64
N LEU A 22 -39.07 24.43 -62.80
CA LEU A 22 -38.16 23.30 -62.90
C LEU A 22 -36.83 23.57 -62.17
N PHE A 23 -36.24 24.75 -62.34
CA PHE A 23 -35.00 25.13 -61.61
C PHE A 23 -35.21 25.19 -60.10
N VAL A 24 -36.35 25.73 -59.65
CA VAL A 24 -36.72 25.76 -58.22
C VAL A 24 -36.90 24.33 -57.69
N LEU A 25 -37.57 23.45 -58.42
CA LEU A 25 -37.72 22.05 -58.06
C LEU A 25 -36.38 21.33 -57.95
N LEU A 26 -35.48 21.53 -58.92
CA LEU A 26 -34.13 20.96 -58.90
C LEU A 26 -33.30 21.48 -57.72
N LEU A 27 -33.42 22.77 -57.38
CA LEU A 27 -32.76 23.36 -56.23
C LEU A 27 -33.31 22.75 -54.93
N ILE A 28 -34.62 22.57 -54.80
CA ILE A 28 -35.24 21.91 -53.64
C ILE A 28 -34.74 20.47 -53.51
N VAL A 29 -34.71 19.70 -54.60
CA VAL A 29 -34.19 18.32 -54.62
C VAL A 29 -32.70 18.31 -54.22
N SER A 30 -31.91 19.23 -54.74
CA SER A 30 -30.49 19.38 -54.38
C SER A 30 -30.31 19.69 -52.89
N VAL A 31 -31.09 20.62 -52.33
CA VAL A 31 -31.07 20.96 -50.90
C VAL A 31 -31.50 19.78 -50.03
N ILE A 32 -32.49 18.98 -50.45
CA ILE A 32 -32.91 17.77 -49.73
C ILE A 32 -31.77 16.73 -49.73
N ILE A 33 -31.15 16.48 -50.88
CA ILE A 33 -30.01 15.55 -51.00
C ILE A 33 -28.83 16.04 -50.15
N PHE A 34 -28.52 17.33 -50.20
CA PHE A 34 -27.45 17.92 -49.42
C PHE A 34 -27.74 17.82 -47.92
N SER A 35 -28.96 18.13 -47.49
CA SER A 35 -29.39 18.01 -46.09
C SER A 35 -29.29 16.56 -45.60
N PHE A 36 -29.67 15.59 -46.44
CA PHE A 36 -29.54 14.17 -46.12
C PHE A 36 -28.07 13.74 -46.02
N LYS A 37 -27.22 14.19 -46.95
CA LYS A 37 -25.77 13.93 -46.92
C LYS A 37 -25.11 14.57 -45.71
N TYR A 38 -25.48 15.81 -45.39
CA TYR A 38 -24.96 16.55 -44.24
C TYR A 38 -25.32 15.85 -42.92
N LYS A 39 -26.58 15.41 -42.75
CA LYS A 39 -27.00 14.65 -41.57
C LYS A 39 -26.31 13.29 -41.40
N LYS A 40 -25.83 12.69 -42.50
CA LYS A 40 -25.10 11.41 -42.47
C LYS A 40 -23.57 11.59 -42.52
N HIS A 41 -23.10 12.82 -42.54
CA HIS A 41 -21.68 13.09 -42.56
C HIS A 41 -21.08 12.83 -41.18
N VAL A 42 -19.98 12.09 -41.17
CA VAL A 42 -19.11 11.91 -40.02
C VAL A 42 -17.80 12.60 -40.37
N ASP A 43 -17.43 13.57 -39.56
CA ASP A 43 -16.15 14.26 -39.67
C ASP A 43 -15.09 13.41 -38.97
N CYS A 44 -14.19 12.83 -39.76
CA CYS A 44 -13.15 11.97 -39.23
C CYS A 44 -12.15 12.74 -38.36
N ASP A 45 -11.91 14.03 -38.61
CA ASP A 45 -10.91 14.79 -37.84
C ASP A 45 -11.38 15.01 -36.41
N THR A 46 -12.68 15.22 -36.22
CA THR A 46 -13.29 15.40 -34.89
C THR A 46 -13.71 14.09 -34.21
N SER A 47 -13.85 12.99 -34.97
CA SER A 47 -14.13 11.68 -34.40
C SER A 47 -13.01 11.20 -33.47
N ASP A 48 -13.38 10.63 -32.33
CA ASP A 48 -12.47 9.99 -31.38
C ASP A 48 -13.19 8.90 -30.57
N PHE A 49 -12.41 8.11 -29.84
CA PHE A 49 -12.88 7.18 -28.83
C PHE A 49 -12.11 7.36 -27.53
N TYR A 50 -12.69 6.98 -26.39
CA TYR A 50 -11.99 6.99 -25.11
C TYR A 50 -12.01 5.62 -24.47
N ILE A 51 -11.08 5.43 -23.54
CA ILE A 51 -10.81 4.18 -22.85
C ILE A 51 -11.02 4.42 -21.37
N VAL A 52 -11.77 3.54 -20.71
CA VAL A 52 -12.05 3.60 -19.27
C VAL A 52 -11.56 2.32 -18.63
N ALA A 53 -10.70 2.45 -17.61
CA ALA A 53 -10.18 1.35 -16.82
C ALA A 53 -9.75 1.85 -15.44
N GLU A 54 -9.93 1.03 -14.40
CA GLU A 54 -9.35 1.28 -13.07
C GLU A 54 -7.84 1.04 -13.07
N ASN A 55 -7.39 -0.01 -13.77
CA ASN A 55 -5.99 -0.37 -13.92
C ASN A 55 -5.72 -1.02 -15.28
N TYR A 56 -4.51 -0.82 -15.81
CA TYR A 56 -4.06 -1.39 -17.07
C TYR A 56 -3.17 -2.60 -16.80
N SER A 57 -3.80 -3.70 -16.37
CA SER A 57 -3.11 -4.95 -15.99
C SER A 57 -3.73 -6.17 -16.69
N VAL A 58 -2.96 -7.25 -16.80
CA VAL A 58 -3.42 -8.54 -17.35
C VAL A 58 -4.68 -9.02 -16.60
N GLY A 59 -5.72 -9.40 -17.36
CA GLY A 59 -6.98 -9.95 -16.83
C GLY A 59 -8.04 -8.92 -16.39
N GLU A 60 -7.68 -7.64 -16.31
CA GLU A 60 -8.60 -6.55 -15.98
C GLU A 60 -9.53 -6.20 -17.16
N VAL A 61 -10.77 -5.83 -16.84
CA VAL A 61 -11.75 -5.36 -17.84
C VAL A 61 -11.41 -3.93 -18.22
N ILE A 62 -11.26 -3.67 -19.52
CA ILE A 62 -11.11 -2.34 -20.07
C ILE A 62 -12.33 -2.03 -20.95
N GLU A 63 -12.92 -0.86 -20.76
CA GLU A 63 -14.06 -0.38 -21.56
C GLU A 63 -13.59 0.57 -22.66
N PHE A 64 -14.17 0.43 -23.86
CA PHE A 64 -13.89 1.28 -25.01
C PHE A 64 -15.18 1.87 -25.53
N HIS A 65 -15.21 3.19 -25.63
CA HIS A 65 -16.41 3.95 -25.94
C HIS A 65 -16.19 4.86 -27.15
N ASN A 66 -17.13 4.85 -28.09
CA ASN A 66 -17.19 5.84 -29.16
C ASN A 66 -18.36 6.82 -28.98
N GLU A 67 -18.06 8.12 -29.04
CA GLU A 67 -19.04 9.22 -28.95
C GLU A 67 -19.17 10.00 -30.26
N THR A 68 -18.70 9.45 -31.37
CA THR A 68 -18.70 10.17 -32.65
C THR A 68 -20.14 10.38 -33.15
N PRO A 69 -20.60 11.63 -33.35
CA PRO A 69 -21.93 11.90 -33.85
C PRO A 69 -22.16 11.29 -35.24
N ASN A 70 -23.38 10.81 -35.50
CA ASN A 70 -23.78 10.17 -36.76
C ASN A 70 -22.98 8.90 -37.14
N ALA A 71 -22.17 8.36 -36.24
CA ALA A 71 -21.55 7.05 -36.42
C ALA A 71 -22.61 5.95 -36.39
N THR A 72 -22.57 5.04 -37.35
CA THR A 72 -23.54 3.93 -37.46
C THR A 72 -22.88 2.56 -37.42
N ASN A 73 -21.60 2.48 -37.79
CA ASN A 73 -20.83 1.24 -37.80
C ASN A 73 -19.49 1.46 -37.10
N TRP A 74 -19.09 0.50 -36.29
CA TRP A 74 -17.80 0.47 -35.59
C TRP A 74 -17.11 -0.86 -35.89
N LYS A 75 -15.78 -0.84 -35.92
CA LYS A 75 -14.96 -2.04 -36.00
C LYS A 75 -13.71 -1.82 -35.17
N TRP A 76 -13.64 -2.53 -34.05
CA TRP A 76 -12.55 -2.49 -33.09
C TRP A 76 -11.54 -3.58 -33.37
N ASP A 77 -10.26 -3.25 -33.24
CA ASP A 77 -9.14 -4.17 -33.23
C ASP A 77 -8.26 -3.79 -32.05
N PHE A 78 -8.05 -4.72 -31.11
CA PHE A 78 -7.34 -4.45 -29.86
C PHE A 78 -5.82 -4.66 -29.98
N GLY A 79 -5.34 -5.15 -31.14
CA GLY A 79 -3.91 -5.32 -31.41
C GLY A 79 -3.26 -6.51 -30.72
N ASP A 80 -4.04 -7.38 -30.07
CA ASP A 80 -3.60 -8.61 -29.38
C ASP A 80 -3.97 -9.90 -30.11
N GLY A 81 -4.57 -9.79 -31.30
CA GLY A 81 -5.05 -10.92 -32.10
C GLY A 81 -6.42 -11.47 -31.68
N SER A 82 -7.10 -10.83 -30.73
CA SER A 82 -8.48 -11.19 -30.38
C SER A 82 -9.48 -10.89 -31.51
N PRO A 83 -10.68 -11.51 -31.49
CA PRO A 83 -11.73 -11.21 -32.46
C PRO A 83 -12.13 -9.74 -32.45
N ARG A 84 -12.38 -9.19 -33.64
CA ARG A 84 -12.84 -7.81 -33.79
C ARG A 84 -14.28 -7.64 -33.34
N GLU A 85 -14.56 -6.52 -32.68
CA GLU A 85 -15.89 -6.17 -32.18
C GLU A 85 -16.53 -5.05 -33.00
N THR A 86 -17.87 -5.01 -33.06
CA THR A 86 -18.62 -4.06 -33.92
C THR A 86 -19.63 -3.19 -33.20
N LYS A 87 -19.67 -3.26 -31.87
CA LYS A 87 -20.54 -2.42 -31.03
C LYS A 87 -19.92 -1.03 -30.81
N ASN A 88 -20.76 -0.05 -30.48
CA ASN A 88 -20.28 1.30 -30.14
C ASN A 88 -19.49 1.33 -28.82
N HIS A 89 -19.88 0.48 -27.87
CA HIS A 89 -19.26 0.26 -26.57
C HIS A 89 -18.89 -1.22 -26.46
N VAL A 90 -17.62 -1.50 -26.16
CA VAL A 90 -17.06 -2.84 -26.06
C VAL A 90 -16.23 -2.98 -24.78
N LEU A 91 -16.23 -4.19 -24.23
CA LEU A 91 -15.39 -4.58 -23.10
C LEU A 91 -14.33 -5.55 -23.61
N HIS A 92 -13.07 -5.37 -23.19
CA HIS A 92 -11.98 -6.25 -23.58
C HIS A 92 -11.04 -6.56 -22.41
N LYS A 93 -10.35 -7.70 -22.49
CA LYS A 93 -9.35 -8.15 -21.51
C LYS A 93 -8.10 -8.63 -22.22
N TYR A 94 -6.94 -8.16 -21.79
CA TYR A 94 -5.64 -8.61 -22.29
C TYR A 94 -5.10 -9.75 -21.42
N THR A 95 -4.57 -10.79 -22.04
CA THR A 95 -4.03 -11.98 -21.36
C THR A 95 -2.52 -11.93 -21.15
N GLU A 96 -1.82 -11.05 -21.86
CA GLU A 96 -0.36 -10.91 -21.78
C GLU A 96 0.02 -9.45 -21.52
N PRO A 97 1.13 -9.19 -20.80
CA PRO A 97 1.65 -7.85 -20.65
C PRO A 97 2.28 -7.37 -21.96
N GLY A 98 2.12 -6.09 -22.28
CA GLY A 98 2.60 -5.56 -23.54
C GLY A 98 2.10 -4.16 -23.86
N ILE A 99 2.59 -3.61 -24.98
CA ILE A 99 2.06 -2.37 -25.55
C ILE A 99 1.16 -2.75 -26.72
N TYR A 100 -0.11 -2.37 -26.63
CA TYR A 100 -1.12 -2.68 -27.63
C TYR A 100 -1.57 -1.40 -28.34
N THR A 101 -1.78 -1.50 -29.66
CA THR A 101 -2.34 -0.42 -30.47
C THR A 101 -3.78 -0.75 -30.80
N ILE A 102 -4.71 -0.06 -30.14
CA ILE A 102 -6.13 -0.20 -30.37
C ILE A 102 -6.51 0.63 -31.57
N THR A 103 -7.25 0.02 -32.49
CA THR A 103 -7.73 0.63 -33.72
C THR A 103 -9.25 0.59 -33.78
N LEU A 104 -9.88 1.72 -34.09
CA LEU A 104 -11.31 1.84 -34.36
C LEU A 104 -11.52 2.34 -35.79
N VAL A 105 -12.31 1.61 -36.57
CA VAL A 105 -12.81 2.06 -37.87
C VAL A 105 -14.28 2.42 -37.77
N ILE A 106 -14.62 3.70 -37.98
CA ILE A 106 -15.99 4.22 -37.95
C ILE A 106 -16.50 4.36 -39.39
N ASN A 107 -17.71 3.84 -39.64
CA ASN A 107 -18.38 3.84 -40.95
C ASN A 107 -17.55 3.27 -42.10
N GLY A 108 -16.49 2.52 -41.80
CA GLY A 108 -15.61 1.88 -42.77
C GLY A 108 -14.50 2.76 -43.34
N PHE A 109 -14.40 4.04 -42.95
CA PHE A 109 -13.42 4.97 -43.54
C PHE A 109 -12.71 5.89 -42.54
N CYS A 110 -13.26 6.16 -41.35
CA CYS A 110 -12.55 6.94 -40.33
C CYS A 110 -11.73 5.99 -39.45
N LEU A 111 -10.40 6.04 -39.55
CA LEU A 111 -9.47 5.26 -38.73
C LEU A 111 -9.01 6.08 -37.52
N LYS A 112 -9.09 5.49 -36.32
CA LYS A 112 -8.57 6.08 -35.07
C LYS A 112 -7.74 5.06 -34.32
N GLU A 113 -6.64 5.51 -33.75
CA GLU A 113 -5.69 4.64 -33.04
C GLU A 113 -5.29 5.24 -31.69
N LYS A 114 -5.19 4.39 -30.66
CA LYS A 114 -4.62 4.74 -29.35
C LYS A 114 -3.75 3.60 -28.83
N LYS A 115 -2.65 3.92 -28.16
CA LYS A 115 -1.78 2.92 -27.53
C LYS A 115 -2.05 2.86 -26.04
N ILE A 116 -2.08 1.64 -25.51
CA ILE A 116 -2.08 1.39 -24.06
C ILE A 116 -0.94 0.44 -23.71
N GLN A 117 -0.50 0.49 -22.45
CA GLN A 117 0.48 -0.43 -21.90
C GLN A 117 -0.18 -1.27 -20.82
N ILE A 118 -0.30 -2.58 -21.08
CA ILE A 118 -0.80 -3.57 -20.13
C ILE A 118 0.39 -4.07 -19.31
N LYS A 119 0.30 -3.90 -18.00
CA LYS A 119 1.28 -4.39 -17.04
C LYS A 119 0.94 -5.81 -16.63
N ASP A 120 1.97 -6.56 -16.28
CA ASP A 120 1.76 -7.83 -15.60
C ASP A 120 1.12 -7.56 -14.23
N HIS A 121 0.23 -8.44 -13.80
CA HIS A 121 -0.30 -8.42 -12.43
C HIS A 121 0.81 -8.74 -11.41
N GLY A 122 1.95 -9.27 -11.87
CA GLY A 122 3.02 -9.79 -11.02
C GLY A 122 2.57 -11.10 -10.39
N GLU A 123 3.50 -12.05 -10.21
CA GLU A 123 3.20 -13.27 -9.46
C GLU A 123 2.65 -12.86 -8.08
N ILE A 124 1.40 -13.22 -7.77
CA ILE A 124 0.85 -13.07 -6.43
C ILE A 124 1.68 -14.01 -5.54
N ILE A 125 2.71 -13.46 -4.91
CA ILE A 125 3.52 -14.19 -3.94
C ILE A 125 2.59 -14.48 -2.77
N ASP A 126 2.21 -15.75 -2.63
CA ASP A 126 1.51 -16.24 -1.46
C ASP A 126 2.39 -16.02 -0.24
N ARG A 127 2.06 -14.98 0.54
CA ARG A 127 2.82 -14.60 1.74
C ARG A 127 2.88 -15.72 2.76
N THR A 128 1.95 -16.68 2.74
CA THR A 128 1.96 -17.83 3.66
C THR A 128 3.08 -18.83 3.34
N LYS A 129 3.60 -18.80 2.11
CA LYS A 129 4.72 -19.64 1.66
C LYS A 129 6.09 -18.99 1.90
N LEU A 130 6.15 -17.76 2.39
CA LEU A 130 7.43 -17.10 2.67
C LEU A 130 8.10 -17.69 3.94
N PRO A 131 9.44 -17.80 3.96
CA PRO A 131 10.14 -18.18 5.18
C PRO A 131 9.98 -17.11 6.25
N VAL A 132 9.92 -17.54 7.50
CA VAL A 132 9.82 -16.66 8.67
C VAL A 132 11.11 -16.76 9.48
N ILE A 133 11.84 -15.65 9.62
CA ILE A 133 13.08 -15.60 10.42
C ILE A 133 12.74 -15.54 11.92
N ILE A 134 13.29 -16.49 12.67
CA ILE A 134 13.18 -16.57 14.13
C ILE A 134 14.52 -16.13 14.72
N ALA A 135 14.46 -15.01 15.45
CA ALA A 135 15.58 -14.33 16.07
C ALA A 135 15.05 -13.35 17.13
N PRO A 136 15.83 -12.96 18.14
CA PRO A 136 15.43 -11.96 19.12
C PRO A 136 15.18 -10.62 18.45
N LYS A 137 14.23 -9.83 18.98
CA LYS A 137 13.97 -8.46 18.50
C LYS A 137 15.10 -7.48 18.86
N ILE A 138 15.81 -7.76 19.95
CA ILE A 138 16.85 -6.90 20.53
C ILE A 138 18.06 -7.77 20.89
N ALA A 139 19.26 -7.32 20.54
CA ALA A 139 20.53 -7.89 21.00
C ALA A 139 21.52 -6.76 21.34
N ALA A 140 22.68 -7.07 21.92
CA ALA A 140 23.74 -6.09 22.19
C ALA A 140 24.91 -6.25 21.21
N VAL A 141 25.67 -5.16 20.98
CA VAL A 141 26.92 -5.22 20.20
C VAL A 141 27.86 -6.28 20.78
N GLY A 142 28.35 -7.17 19.91
CA GLY A 142 29.23 -8.29 20.26
C GLY A 142 28.54 -9.49 20.91
N GLN A 143 27.22 -9.44 21.13
CA GLN A 143 26.46 -10.61 21.58
C GLN A 143 26.29 -11.60 20.42
N LYS A 144 26.55 -12.89 20.70
CA LYS A 144 26.30 -13.97 19.75
C LYS A 144 24.80 -14.28 19.67
N VAL A 145 24.20 -14.05 18.51
CA VAL A 145 22.78 -14.32 18.22
C VAL A 145 22.68 -15.55 17.34
N ASN A 146 21.82 -16.50 17.72
CA ASN A 146 21.50 -17.66 16.89
C ASN A 146 20.24 -17.37 16.07
N PHE A 147 20.25 -17.79 14.81
CA PHE A 147 19.14 -17.60 13.88
C PHE A 147 18.55 -18.93 13.47
N THR A 148 17.23 -18.99 13.42
CA THR A 148 16.47 -20.12 12.90
C THR A 148 15.36 -19.61 11.99
N TYR A 149 14.62 -20.52 11.36
CA TYR A 149 13.56 -20.15 10.44
C TYR A 149 12.41 -21.16 10.46
N LYS A 150 11.26 -20.78 9.91
CA LYS A 150 10.15 -21.68 9.58
C LYS A 150 9.85 -21.54 8.10
N TYR A 151 9.80 -22.65 7.37
CA TYR A 151 9.46 -22.71 5.95
C TYR A 151 8.61 -23.96 5.69
N TYR A 152 7.64 -23.86 4.79
CA TYR A 152 6.60 -24.86 4.59
C TYR A 152 6.74 -25.57 3.24
N THR A 153 7.84 -26.29 3.03
CA THR A 153 7.96 -27.25 1.92
C THR A 153 8.76 -28.48 2.38
N ASN A 154 8.66 -29.58 1.63
CA ASN A 154 9.33 -30.85 1.94
C ASN A 154 10.62 -31.05 1.11
N GLU A 155 11.22 -29.96 0.63
CA GLU A 155 12.35 -30.00 -0.30
C GLU A 155 13.70 -29.90 0.42
N THR A 156 14.78 -30.23 -0.28
CA THR A 156 16.15 -30.00 0.21
C THR A 156 16.46 -28.51 0.08
N PHE A 157 16.98 -27.91 1.15
CA PHE A 157 17.16 -26.47 1.22
C PHE A 157 18.61 -26.03 1.08
N SER A 158 18.82 -24.89 0.43
CA SER A 158 20.01 -24.05 0.63
C SER A 158 19.60 -22.74 1.30
N TRP A 159 20.50 -22.17 2.10
CA TRP A 159 20.26 -20.94 2.84
C TRP A 159 21.30 -19.91 2.47
N GLU A 160 20.87 -18.67 2.32
CA GLU A 160 21.75 -17.52 2.20
C GLU A 160 21.28 -16.46 3.17
N TRP A 161 22.11 -16.17 4.16
CA TRP A 161 21.87 -15.19 5.21
C TRP A 161 22.70 -13.95 4.98
N SER A 162 22.07 -12.78 5.07
CA SER A 162 22.72 -11.46 5.15
C SER A 162 22.27 -10.79 6.44
N PHE A 163 23.20 -10.38 7.29
CA PHE A 163 22.90 -9.73 8.57
C PHE A 163 22.87 -8.20 8.48
N GLY A 164 23.09 -7.63 7.28
CA GLY A 164 22.88 -6.22 7.02
C GLY A 164 23.97 -5.28 7.55
N GLU A 165 25.18 -5.80 7.82
CA GLU A 165 26.37 -4.98 8.13
C GLU A 165 27.32 -4.81 6.93
N THR A 166 27.38 -5.80 6.05
CA THR A 166 28.33 -5.86 4.93
C THR A 166 27.68 -5.61 3.57
N GLY A 167 26.35 -5.78 3.48
CA GLY A 167 25.61 -5.75 2.22
C GLY A 167 25.84 -6.98 1.34
N GLN A 168 26.45 -8.04 1.87
CA GLN A 168 26.74 -9.29 1.18
C GLN A 168 26.11 -10.49 1.91
N ILE A 169 26.13 -11.67 1.28
CA ILE A 169 25.79 -12.94 1.94
C ILE A 169 26.89 -13.24 2.97
N ASP A 170 26.52 -13.28 4.24
CA ASP A 170 27.42 -13.48 5.36
C ASP A 170 27.52 -14.95 5.79
N ASN A 171 26.49 -15.79 5.49
CA ASN A 171 26.47 -17.19 5.92
C ASN A 171 25.54 -18.06 5.05
N THR A 172 25.91 -19.33 4.82
CA THR A 172 25.11 -20.31 4.08
C THR A 172 24.67 -21.53 4.89
N ASN A 173 24.96 -21.55 6.19
CA ASN A 173 24.55 -22.63 7.09
C ASN A 173 23.06 -22.52 7.45
N GLU A 174 22.42 -23.66 7.71
CA GLU A 174 21.00 -23.74 8.11
C GLU A 174 20.70 -22.96 9.40
N PHE A 175 21.56 -23.10 10.41
CA PHE A 175 21.43 -22.45 11.72
C PHE A 175 22.67 -21.59 12.02
N PRO A 176 22.77 -20.40 11.44
CA PRO A 176 23.95 -19.57 11.64
C PRO A 176 23.88 -18.87 13.00
N ASN A 177 25.06 -18.46 13.45
CA ASN A 177 25.20 -17.53 14.55
C ASN A 177 25.99 -16.31 14.09
N TYR A 178 25.63 -15.12 14.59
CA TYR A 178 26.25 -13.86 14.18
C TYR A 178 26.37 -12.90 15.36
N SER A 179 27.43 -12.08 15.35
CA SER A 179 27.68 -11.07 16.39
C SER A 179 27.84 -9.70 15.74
N PHE A 180 26.87 -8.82 15.97
CA PHE A 180 26.83 -7.51 15.35
C PHE A 180 27.90 -6.58 15.91
N ARG A 181 28.57 -5.83 15.02
CA ARG A 181 29.68 -4.94 15.37
C ARG A 181 29.20 -3.52 15.66
N THR A 182 28.14 -3.10 14.99
CA THR A 182 27.63 -1.74 15.05
C THR A 182 26.24 -1.69 15.67
N PRO A 183 25.94 -0.68 16.52
CA PRO A 183 24.61 -0.51 17.07
C PRO A 183 23.60 -0.05 16.01
N GLY A 184 22.33 -0.03 16.38
CA GLY A 184 21.22 0.43 15.54
C GLY A 184 20.44 -0.71 14.87
N PRO A 185 19.51 -0.37 13.97
CA PRO A 185 18.69 -1.36 13.27
C PRO A 185 19.51 -2.16 12.27
N LYS A 186 19.32 -3.48 12.27
CA LYS A 186 19.95 -4.44 11.35
C LYS A 186 18.90 -5.23 10.62
N THR A 187 18.90 -5.13 9.29
CA THR A 187 18.01 -5.91 8.44
C THR A 187 18.67 -7.26 8.15
N VAL A 188 18.14 -8.30 8.76
CA VAL A 188 18.54 -9.68 8.51
C VAL A 188 17.68 -10.23 7.38
N THR A 189 18.31 -10.67 6.30
CA THR A 189 17.67 -11.22 5.12
C THR A 189 17.99 -12.71 5.01
N LEU A 190 16.98 -13.51 4.68
CA LEU A 190 17.11 -14.93 4.37
C LEU A 190 16.55 -15.19 2.97
N ILE A 191 17.34 -15.87 2.16
CA ILE A 191 16.93 -16.46 0.88
C ILE A 191 17.06 -17.97 1.03
N VAL A 192 16.01 -18.69 0.63
CA VAL A 192 15.98 -20.16 0.60
C VAL A 192 16.03 -20.58 -0.86
N ASN A 193 16.86 -21.58 -1.18
CA ASN A 193 16.99 -22.17 -2.53
C ASN A 193 17.42 -21.19 -3.63
N GLY A 194 18.03 -20.05 -3.28
CA GLY A 194 18.34 -18.99 -4.24
C GLY A 194 17.09 -18.32 -4.85
N GLU A 195 15.91 -18.54 -4.26
CA GLU A 195 14.67 -17.99 -4.76
C GLU A 195 14.46 -16.56 -4.25
N TYR A 196 15.09 -15.60 -4.92
CA TYR A 196 15.02 -14.18 -4.58
C TYR A 196 13.59 -13.61 -4.49
N LYS A 197 12.63 -14.22 -5.19
CA LYS A 197 11.21 -13.86 -5.13
C LYS A 197 10.54 -14.21 -3.79
N PHE A 198 11.08 -15.19 -3.06
CA PHE A 198 10.62 -15.58 -1.73
C PHE A 198 11.57 -15.11 -0.62
N LYS A 199 12.39 -14.08 -0.89
CA LYS A 199 13.25 -13.49 0.13
C LYS A 199 12.42 -12.93 1.29
N THR A 200 12.87 -13.20 2.51
CA THR A 200 12.26 -12.67 3.72
C THR A 200 13.26 -11.78 4.45
N SER A 201 12.78 -10.82 5.23
CA SER A 201 13.65 -9.94 6.00
C SER A 201 13.04 -9.62 7.35
N LYS A 202 13.92 -9.48 8.35
CA LYS A 202 13.56 -9.17 9.73
C LYS A 202 14.52 -8.13 10.28
N ILE A 203 13.96 -7.09 10.87
CA ILE A 203 14.74 -6.06 11.56
C ILE A 203 15.03 -6.52 12.99
N ILE A 204 16.29 -6.43 13.39
CA ILE A 204 16.77 -6.65 14.76
C ILE A 204 17.44 -5.37 15.22
N TYR A 205 17.17 -4.95 16.45
CA TYR A 205 17.80 -3.75 17.02
C TYR A 205 19.01 -4.12 17.88
N ILE A 206 20.17 -3.55 17.57
CA ILE A 206 21.42 -3.80 18.29
C ILE A 206 21.71 -2.65 19.23
N LYS A 207 21.61 -2.90 20.54
CA LYS A 207 21.96 -1.95 21.58
C LYS A 207 23.47 -1.76 21.65
N PRO A 208 23.97 -0.51 21.79
CA PRO A 208 25.38 -0.29 22.08
C PRO A 208 25.74 -1.00 23.39
N ARG A 209 26.90 -1.65 23.41
CA ARG A 209 27.46 -2.18 24.66
C ARG A 209 27.80 -0.99 25.55
N PRO A 210 27.39 -0.95 26.83
CA PRO A 210 27.76 0.14 27.71
C PRO A 210 29.29 0.26 27.72
N ALA A 211 29.78 1.44 27.35
CA ALA A 211 31.19 1.76 27.51
C ALA A 211 31.46 1.71 29.02
N PHE A 212 32.27 0.76 29.47
CA PHE A 212 32.91 0.91 30.77
C PHE A 212 33.71 2.21 30.67
N LYS A 213 33.21 3.28 31.29
CA LYS A 213 34.05 4.43 31.61
C LYS A 213 35.16 3.84 32.48
N LYS A 214 36.38 3.81 31.96
CA LYS A 214 37.57 3.67 32.78
C LYS A 214 37.54 4.90 33.69
N GLU A 215 37.05 4.71 34.91
CA GLU A 215 37.15 5.71 35.95
C GLU A 215 38.66 5.94 36.11
N SER A 216 39.09 7.16 35.80
CA SER A 216 40.46 7.62 35.99
C SER A 216 40.89 7.24 37.41
N GLU A 217 42.07 6.65 37.55
CA GLU A 217 42.73 6.40 38.82
C GLU A 217 42.75 7.69 39.65
N MET A 218 41.73 7.86 40.49
CA MET A 218 41.73 8.84 41.55
C MET A 218 42.38 8.11 42.72
N MET A 219 43.67 8.40 42.90
CA MET A 219 44.46 8.06 44.09
C MET A 219 43.61 8.35 45.33
N LEU A 220 43.16 7.30 46.00
CA LEU A 220 42.62 7.39 47.36
C LEU A 220 43.66 6.73 48.25
N GLU A 221 44.36 7.59 48.99
CA GLU A 221 45.28 7.22 50.05
C GLU A 221 44.60 6.33 51.11
N GLU A 222 45.47 5.58 51.78
CA GLU A 222 45.23 4.50 52.72
C GLU A 222 44.33 4.89 53.90
N GLY A 223 43.49 3.94 54.32
CA GLY A 223 42.70 4.03 55.55
C GLY A 223 41.89 2.76 55.79
N TYR A 224 42.56 1.67 56.18
CA TYR A 224 41.87 0.45 56.62
C TYR A 224 41.29 0.64 58.03
N THR A 225 39.98 0.50 58.17
CA THR A 225 39.34 0.05 59.41
C THR A 225 38.31 -1.03 59.07
N TYR A 226 38.60 -2.26 59.49
CA TYR A 226 37.70 -3.40 59.36
C TYR A 226 36.52 -3.25 60.33
N GLU A 227 35.28 -3.17 59.82
CA GLU A 227 34.10 -3.42 60.65
C GLU A 227 33.84 -4.93 60.76
N LYS A 228 33.60 -5.37 62.01
CA LYS A 228 33.33 -6.75 62.43
C LYS A 228 32.16 -7.39 61.66
N PRO A 229 32.16 -8.71 61.43
CA PRO A 229 31.01 -9.40 60.86
C PRO A 229 29.85 -9.41 61.87
N VAL A 230 28.67 -8.96 61.45
CA VAL A 230 27.42 -9.15 62.22
C VAL A 230 26.91 -10.57 61.99
N GLU A 231 26.59 -11.25 63.09
CA GLU A 231 26.13 -12.64 63.14
C GLU A 231 24.80 -12.87 62.41
N ALA A 232 24.65 -14.10 61.89
CA ALA A 232 23.51 -14.56 61.12
C ALA A 232 22.21 -14.59 61.95
N PHE A 233 21.18 -13.88 61.48
CA PHE A 233 19.82 -14.01 62.00
C PHE A 233 19.18 -15.32 61.51
N TYR A 234 18.89 -16.23 62.44
CA TYR A 234 18.07 -17.41 62.19
C TYR A 234 16.56 -17.05 62.13
N LYS A 235 15.86 -17.55 61.11
CA LYS A 235 14.39 -17.52 61.02
C LYS A 235 13.76 -18.59 61.96
N PRO A 236 12.69 -18.28 62.70
CA PRO A 236 11.88 -19.30 63.35
C PRO A 236 10.92 -19.97 62.34
N LYS A 237 10.79 -21.31 62.47
CA LYS A 237 9.81 -22.15 61.77
C LYS A 237 8.43 -22.04 62.43
N GLY A 238 7.37 -21.97 61.61
CA GLY A 238 5.98 -22.18 62.03
C GLY A 238 5.12 -22.64 60.83
N ASN A 239 4.31 -23.68 61.02
CA ASN A 239 3.48 -24.35 60.00
C ASN A 239 2.06 -23.72 59.87
N PRO A 240 1.30 -24.00 58.79
CA PRO A 240 0.21 -23.16 58.29
C PRO A 240 -1.24 -23.60 58.64
N LYS A 241 -2.20 -22.67 58.56
CA LYS A 241 -3.65 -22.77 58.14
C LYS A 241 -4.57 -21.77 58.90
N PRO A 242 -5.82 -21.51 58.45
CA PRO A 242 -6.37 -21.38 57.10
C PRO A 242 -7.13 -20.04 56.91
N ASP A 243 -7.18 -19.52 55.69
CA ASP A 243 -7.97 -18.32 55.37
C ASP A 243 -9.44 -18.69 55.12
N ALA A 244 -10.34 -17.87 55.64
CA ALA A 244 -11.78 -18.06 55.60
C ALA A 244 -12.43 -16.83 54.98
N SER A 245 -13.14 -17.09 53.88
CA SER A 245 -14.47 -16.56 53.52
C SER A 245 -14.52 -16.00 52.11
N ASP A 246 -14.68 -16.92 51.17
CA ASP A 246 -15.67 -16.77 50.12
C ASP A 246 -17.00 -16.30 50.71
N LYS A 247 -17.56 -15.20 50.21
CA LYS A 247 -19.01 -15.06 50.03
C LYS A 247 -19.38 -13.95 49.03
N ILE A 248 -19.97 -14.44 47.94
CA ILE A 248 -21.09 -13.87 47.17
C ILE A 248 -20.73 -13.12 45.88
N LEU A 249 -20.73 -13.93 44.81
CA LEU A 249 -21.13 -13.64 43.44
C LEU A 249 -22.16 -12.49 43.29
N LYS A 250 -22.02 -11.74 42.20
CA LYS A 250 -23.16 -11.49 41.30
C LYS A 250 -22.73 -11.40 39.84
N THR A 251 -23.19 -12.40 39.11
CA THR A 251 -23.25 -12.63 37.67
C THR A 251 -23.75 -11.42 36.87
N ILE A 252 -23.06 -11.08 35.78
CA ILE A 252 -23.58 -10.29 34.66
C ILE A 252 -23.15 -11.03 33.37
N PRO A 253 -24.05 -11.23 32.39
CA PRO A 253 -23.97 -12.32 31.43
C PRO A 253 -22.83 -12.16 30.41
N THR A 254 -22.09 -13.25 30.21
CA THR A 254 -21.27 -13.47 29.03
C THR A 254 -22.18 -13.55 27.81
N ARG A 255 -22.30 -12.43 27.08
CA ARG A 255 -22.77 -12.45 25.70
C ARG A 255 -21.72 -13.21 24.88
N SER A 256 -22.08 -14.42 24.47
CA SER A 256 -21.40 -15.15 23.41
C SER A 256 -21.27 -14.23 22.20
N ARG A 257 -20.03 -13.88 21.86
CA ARG A 257 -19.69 -13.50 20.50
C ARG A 257 -18.70 -14.54 20.02
N GLU A 258 -19.24 -15.57 19.41
CA GLU A 258 -18.51 -16.32 18.39
C GLU A 258 -17.82 -15.28 17.49
N ARG A 259 -16.50 -15.34 17.41
CA ARG A 259 -15.80 -14.72 16.30
C ARG A 259 -15.05 -15.82 15.56
N HIS A 260 -15.79 -16.34 14.60
CA HIS A 260 -15.27 -16.92 13.39
C HIS A 260 -14.08 -16.10 12.86
N ILE A 261 -13.00 -16.84 12.56
CA ILE A 261 -12.08 -16.64 11.43
C ILE A 261 -11.24 -15.35 11.46
N SER A 262 -9.96 -15.52 11.83
CA SER A 262 -8.78 -14.78 11.31
C SER A 262 -9.06 -13.39 10.71
N GLU A 263 -9.10 -12.34 11.54
CA GLU A 263 -9.18 -10.96 11.04
C GLU A 263 -7.79 -10.31 11.09
N PHE A 264 -7.18 -10.12 9.93
CA PHE A 264 -6.06 -9.20 9.76
C PHE A 264 -6.38 -7.86 10.46
N ALA A 265 -5.40 -7.25 11.11
CA ALA A 265 -5.59 -5.94 11.72
C ALA A 265 -6.02 -4.93 10.65
N PRO A 266 -6.93 -3.98 10.96
CA PRO A 266 -7.36 -2.96 10.01
C PRO A 266 -6.17 -2.17 9.49
N ASP A 267 -6.14 -1.91 8.18
CA ASP A 267 -5.07 -1.10 7.62
C ASP A 267 -5.13 0.34 8.14
N ILE A 268 -3.95 0.90 8.40
CA ILE A 268 -3.76 2.27 8.86
C ILE A 268 -2.44 2.78 8.29
N SER A 269 -2.49 3.99 7.74
CA SER A 269 -1.30 4.70 7.25
C SER A 269 -0.47 5.28 8.40
N GLU A 270 0.79 5.58 8.12
CA GLU A 270 1.71 6.24 9.07
C GLU A 270 1.13 7.58 9.55
N ASN A 271 0.68 8.43 8.62
CA ASN A 271 0.05 9.71 8.92
C ASN A 271 -1.19 9.57 9.83
N GLN A 272 -2.03 8.56 9.60
CA GLN A 272 -3.20 8.32 10.45
C GLN A 272 -2.79 7.88 11.85
N PHE A 273 -1.75 7.06 11.97
CA PHE A 273 -1.26 6.62 13.27
C PHE A 273 -0.60 7.78 14.04
N GLU A 274 0.14 8.66 13.36
CA GLU A 274 0.66 9.91 13.95
C GLU A 274 -0.46 10.78 14.51
N LEU A 275 -1.57 10.95 13.77
CA LEU A 275 -2.74 11.68 14.27
C LEU A 275 -3.31 11.07 15.55
N LEU A 276 -3.35 9.74 15.65
CA LEU A 276 -3.77 9.05 16.86
C LEU A 276 -2.80 9.33 18.02
N LEU A 277 -1.49 9.38 17.78
CA LEU A 277 -0.50 9.73 18.79
C LEU A 277 -0.66 11.18 19.28
N HIS A 278 -0.94 12.12 18.36
CA HIS A 278 -1.31 13.49 18.74
C HIS A 278 -2.58 13.53 19.60
N GLN A 279 -3.56 12.66 19.34
CA GLN A 279 -4.76 12.54 20.15
C GLN A 279 -4.49 11.98 21.56
N VAL A 280 -3.49 11.10 21.72
CA VAL A 280 -3.00 10.66 23.05
C VAL A 280 -2.31 11.81 23.77
N ALA A 281 -1.47 12.56 23.06
CA ALA A 281 -0.79 13.73 23.61
C ALA A 281 -1.79 14.79 24.11
N ASN A 282 -2.85 15.02 23.33
CA ASN A 282 -3.97 15.91 23.67
C ASN A 282 -5.01 15.30 24.64
N GLN A 283 -4.77 14.08 25.14
CA GLN A 283 -5.64 13.38 26.11
C GLN A 283 -7.07 13.09 25.62
N THR A 284 -7.28 13.05 24.29
CA THR A 284 -8.54 12.65 23.65
C THR A 284 -8.64 11.15 23.37
N LYS A 285 -7.51 10.44 23.49
CA LYS A 285 -7.39 8.99 23.32
C LYS A 285 -6.49 8.38 24.38
N GLU A 286 -6.72 7.12 24.68
CA GLU A 286 -5.91 6.31 25.58
C GLU A 286 -5.19 5.20 24.81
N LYS A 287 -4.25 4.50 25.46
CA LYS A 287 -3.50 3.41 24.82
C LYS A 287 -4.43 2.31 24.30
N GLU A 288 -5.54 2.05 24.98
CA GLU A 288 -6.53 1.02 24.64
C GLU A 288 -7.20 1.24 23.28
N ASP A 289 -7.31 2.49 22.81
CA ASP A 289 -7.86 2.82 21.48
C ASP A 289 -7.06 2.20 20.32
N PHE A 290 -5.80 1.81 20.59
CA PHE A 290 -4.89 1.24 19.61
C PHE A 290 -4.97 -0.28 19.55
N SER A 291 -5.70 -0.93 20.47
CA SER A 291 -5.75 -2.38 20.66
C SER A 291 -5.99 -3.16 19.36
N LYS A 292 -6.88 -2.64 18.49
CA LYS A 292 -7.20 -3.26 17.19
C LYS A 292 -6.07 -3.20 16.17
N TYR A 293 -5.16 -2.22 16.27
CA TYR A 293 -4.04 -2.04 15.35
C TYR A 293 -2.78 -2.75 15.84
N ILE A 294 -2.56 -2.78 17.16
CA ILE A 294 -1.41 -3.44 17.80
C ILE A 294 -1.73 -4.89 18.24
N CYS A 295 -2.92 -5.38 17.88
CA CYS A 295 -3.41 -6.72 18.22
C CYS A 295 -3.33 -7.03 19.73
N GLY A 296 -3.66 -6.02 20.55
CA GLY A 296 -3.64 -6.09 22.01
C GLY A 296 -2.24 -6.09 22.64
N ASN A 297 -1.16 -6.01 21.86
CA ASN A 297 0.21 -6.01 22.39
C ASN A 297 0.70 -4.59 22.70
N TYR A 298 0.52 -4.13 23.94
CA TYR A 298 1.01 -2.81 24.38
C TYR A 298 2.52 -2.75 24.68
N GLN A 299 3.22 -3.88 24.57
CA GLN A 299 4.67 -3.98 24.79
C GLN A 299 5.46 -3.93 23.49
N ILE A 300 4.83 -3.56 22.38
CA ILE A 300 5.54 -3.33 21.12
C ILE A 300 6.63 -2.26 21.34
N PRO A 301 7.83 -2.44 20.75
CA PRO A 301 8.94 -1.51 20.90
C PRO A 301 8.66 -0.19 20.17
N VAL A 302 8.95 0.91 20.84
CA VAL A 302 8.99 2.26 20.31
C VAL A 302 10.43 2.74 20.36
N ILE A 303 11.00 3.01 19.18
CA ILE A 303 12.34 3.59 19.04
C ILE A 303 12.16 5.11 19.01
N LYS A 304 12.51 5.81 20.08
CA LYS A 304 12.44 7.27 20.15
C LYS A 304 13.81 7.93 19.98
N ASN A 305 13.85 8.99 19.16
CA ASN A 305 15.01 9.88 18.97
C ASN A 305 16.32 9.10 18.71
N GLY A 306 16.27 8.16 17.76
CA GLY A 306 17.42 7.40 17.29
C GLY A 306 17.75 6.13 18.09
N ASP A 307 17.89 6.24 19.41
CA ASP A 307 18.56 5.18 20.19
C ASP A 307 17.80 4.66 21.43
N GLN A 308 16.74 5.34 21.89
CA GLN A 308 16.03 4.98 23.11
C GLN A 308 14.84 4.07 22.81
N VAL A 309 14.87 2.83 23.31
CA VAL A 309 13.78 1.86 23.14
C VAL A 309 12.93 1.79 24.40
N ILE A 310 11.65 2.12 24.28
CA ILE A 310 10.64 1.98 25.33
C ILE A 310 9.44 1.19 24.80
N SER A 311 8.55 0.72 25.68
CA SER A 311 7.30 0.08 25.23
C SER A 311 6.29 1.13 24.75
N PHE A 312 5.35 0.74 23.90
CA PHE A 312 4.25 1.61 23.48
C PHE A 312 3.46 2.16 24.67
N GLU A 313 3.20 1.32 25.68
CA GLU A 313 2.58 1.78 26.91
C GLU A 313 3.37 2.91 27.59
N GLU A 314 4.68 2.75 27.72
CA GLU A 314 5.55 3.76 28.34
C GLU A 314 5.63 5.03 27.48
N PHE A 315 5.66 4.88 26.15
CA PHE A 315 5.63 6.01 25.22
C PHE A 315 4.34 6.83 25.36
N CYS A 316 3.18 6.18 25.38
CA CYS A 316 1.89 6.84 25.58
C CYS A 316 1.84 7.61 26.90
N LYS A 317 2.38 7.04 27.99
CA LYS A 317 2.48 7.74 29.28
C LYS A 317 3.34 9.00 29.20
N ARG A 318 4.43 8.97 28.43
CA ARG A 318 5.37 10.09 28.31
C ARG A 318 4.85 11.27 27.51
N ILE A 319 4.10 11.02 26.45
CA ILE A 319 3.55 12.09 25.58
C ILE A 319 2.23 12.66 26.11
N LYS A 320 1.55 11.95 27.03
CA LYS A 320 0.26 12.36 27.58
C LYS A 320 0.34 13.74 28.22
N GLY A 321 -0.50 14.67 27.76
CA GLY A 321 -0.55 16.05 28.26
C GLY A 321 0.58 16.96 27.78
N LYS A 322 1.37 16.54 26.79
CA LYS A 322 2.45 17.34 26.19
C LYS A 322 2.10 17.76 24.76
N GLU A 323 2.56 18.94 24.34
CA GLU A 323 2.51 19.33 22.93
C GLU A 323 3.74 18.75 22.22
N ILE A 324 3.51 17.82 21.29
CA ILE A 324 4.57 17.10 20.56
C ILE A 324 4.64 17.57 19.10
N LYS A 325 5.85 17.60 18.54
CA LYS A 325 6.12 17.80 17.11
C LYS A 325 6.90 16.60 16.59
N ILE A 326 6.27 15.83 15.70
CA ILE A 326 6.88 14.64 15.08
C ILE A 326 7.68 15.10 13.86
N GLU A 327 8.96 14.73 13.79
CA GLU A 327 9.89 15.08 12.70
C GLU A 327 10.10 13.90 11.74
N SER A 328 10.03 12.67 12.25
CA SER A 328 10.03 11.46 11.42
C SER A 328 9.29 10.33 12.12
N PHE A 329 8.58 9.51 11.36
CA PHE A 329 7.83 8.38 11.87
C PHE A 329 7.90 7.21 10.88
N ARG A 330 8.00 5.97 11.38
CA ARG A 330 7.88 4.76 10.57
C ARG A 330 7.23 3.63 11.34
N LEU A 331 6.25 2.97 10.73
CA LEU A 331 5.59 1.79 11.30
C LEU A 331 6.28 0.50 10.84
N THR A 332 6.31 -0.49 11.73
CA THR A 332 6.57 -1.89 11.38
C THR A 332 5.30 -2.70 11.62
N LYS A 333 4.97 -3.58 10.68
CA LYS A 333 3.80 -4.46 10.75
C LYS A 333 4.22 -5.90 10.53
N ASP A 334 3.52 -6.82 11.19
CA ASP A 334 3.71 -8.26 11.01
C ASP A 334 2.88 -8.81 9.81
N ASN A 335 2.89 -10.14 9.66
CA ASN A 335 2.16 -10.84 8.61
C ASN A 335 0.63 -10.80 8.77
N LEU A 336 0.12 -10.43 9.94
CA LEU A 336 -1.30 -10.23 10.22
C LEU A 336 -1.70 -8.75 10.14
N ASN A 337 -0.83 -7.89 9.60
CA ASN A 337 -0.98 -6.45 9.54
C ASN A 337 -0.98 -5.76 10.92
N CYS A 338 -0.69 -6.49 12.01
CA CYS A 338 -0.59 -5.92 13.34
C CYS A 338 0.65 -5.04 13.42
N ILE A 339 0.51 -3.84 13.96
CA ILE A 339 1.64 -2.97 14.26
C ILE A 339 2.47 -3.64 15.37
N ASP A 340 3.70 -4.01 15.04
CA ASP A 340 4.57 -4.78 15.91
C ASP A 340 5.77 -3.99 16.44
N GLY A 341 5.85 -2.70 16.05
CA GLY A 341 6.79 -1.69 16.54
C GLY A 341 6.75 -0.42 15.68
N PHE A 342 7.35 0.66 16.16
CA PHE A 342 7.56 1.87 15.34
C PHE A 342 8.77 2.68 15.78
N SER A 343 9.31 3.47 14.86
CA SER A 343 10.36 4.47 15.14
C SER A 343 9.80 5.88 15.01
N ILE A 344 10.14 6.74 15.95
CA ILE A 344 9.67 8.12 16.02
C ILE A 344 10.79 9.05 16.45
N THR A 345 10.94 10.17 15.75
CA THR A 345 11.76 11.31 16.17
C THR A 345 10.81 12.45 16.45
N TYR A 346 10.81 12.97 17.68
CA TYR A 346 9.87 14.02 18.08
C TYR A 346 10.48 14.96 19.12
N LYS A 347 9.94 16.18 19.14
CA LYS A 347 10.25 17.20 20.14
C LYS A 347 9.01 17.51 20.96
N VAL A 348 9.22 17.86 22.22
CA VAL A 348 8.20 18.35 23.15
C VAL A 348 8.36 19.86 23.29
N LYS A 349 7.25 20.58 23.36
CA LYS A 349 7.25 22.02 23.64
C LYS A 349 7.48 22.27 25.13
N GLY A 350 8.61 22.89 25.46
CA GLY A 350 8.93 23.40 26.78
C GLY A 350 8.76 24.92 26.89
N LEU A 351 9.11 25.48 28.05
CA LEU A 351 9.00 26.92 28.35
C LEU A 351 9.86 27.82 27.44
N ILE A 352 10.95 27.29 26.88
CA ILE A 352 11.95 28.04 26.09
C ILE A 352 11.98 27.54 24.62
N GLY A 353 10.97 26.79 24.19
CA GLY A 353 10.86 26.25 22.82
C GLY A 353 10.82 24.72 22.75
N TRP A 354 11.13 24.17 21.58
CA TRP A 354 11.06 22.72 21.32
C TRP A 354 12.32 22.01 21.79
N THR A 355 12.19 20.99 22.64
CA THR A 355 13.29 20.18 23.17
C THR A 355 13.07 18.70 22.90
N GLU A 356 14.15 17.92 22.81
CA GLU A 356 14.05 16.46 22.78
C GLU A 356 13.62 15.94 24.16
N ASP A 357 12.75 14.92 24.16
CA ASP A 357 12.19 14.26 25.35
C ASP A 357 12.85 12.91 25.66
#